data_AF-A0A8J6U781-F1
#
_entry.id   AF-A0A8J6U781-F1
#
_cell.length_a   1.000
_cell.length_b   1.000
_cell.length_c   1.000
_cell.angle_alpha   90.00
_cell.angle_beta   90.00
_cell.angle_gamma   90.00
#
_symmetry.space_group_name_H-M   'P 1'
#
loop_
_entity.id
_entity.type
_entity.pdbx_description
1 polymer ?
#
loop_
_entity_poly.entity_id
_entity_poly.type
_entity_poly.pdbx_seq_one_letter_code
_entity_poly.pdbx_strand_id
1 'polypeptide(L)' 'MKILSLLNFYLQLPPGTQNPDDNAPLDFTDPFNVIIFIVLPIVAVVLYFVWRKQKKK' A
#
# COMPACT_ATOMS: atom_id res chain seq x y z
N MET A 1 -9.03 -22.13 -32.99
CA MET A 1 -9.27 -22.06 -31.53
C MET A 1 -8.24 -21.28 -30.70
N LYS A 2 -7.13 -20.76 -31.26
CA LYS A 2 -6.15 -19.96 -30.48
C LYS A 2 -6.51 -18.49 -30.29
N ILE A 3 -7.20 -17.87 -31.26
CA ILE A 3 -7.56 -16.44 -31.21
C ILE A 3 -8.59 -16.13 -30.10
N LEU A 4 -9.52 -17.04 -29.86
CA LEU A 4 -10.51 -16.94 -28.77
C LEU A 4 -9.87 -16.99 -27.38
N SER A 5 -8.71 -17.64 -27.24
CA SER A 5 -7.98 -17.72 -25.96
C SER A 5 -7.31 -16.40 -25.57
N LEU A 6 -6.90 -15.57 -26.54
CA LEU A 6 -6.25 -14.28 -26.29
C LEU A 6 -7.26 -13.19 -25.87
N LEU A 7 -8.47 -13.22 -26.43
CA LEU A 7 -9.57 -12.33 -26.04
C LEU A 7 -9.99 -12.50 -24.58
N ASN A 8 -9.77 -13.69 -24.02
CA ASN A 8 -10.19 -14.03 -22.66
C ASN A 8 -9.37 -13.31 -21.57
N PHE A 9 -8.16 -12.84 -21.87
CA PHE A 9 -7.34 -12.08 -20.91
C PHE A 9 -7.84 -10.65 -20.71
N TYR A 10 -8.28 -9.99 -21.80
CA TYR A 10 -8.79 -8.62 -21.75
C TYR A 10 -10.19 -8.50 -21.12
N LEU A 11 -10.95 -9.60 -21.06
CA LEU A 11 -12.31 -9.63 -20.50
C LEU A 11 -12.35 -10.02 -19.01
N GLN A 12 -11.24 -10.45 -18.42
CA GLN A 12 -11.17 -10.84 -17.00
C GLN A 12 -11.02 -9.65 -16.05
N LEU A 13 -10.46 -8.53 -16.53
CA LEU A 13 -10.23 -7.35 -15.71
C LEU A 13 -11.36 -6.33 -15.96
N PRO A 14 -12.19 -6.01 -14.95
CA PRO A 14 -13.22 -5.01 -15.13
C PRO A 14 -12.56 -3.64 -15.41
N PRO A 15 -12.94 -2.96 -16.52
CA PRO A 15 -12.36 -1.68 -16.88
C PRO A 15 -12.70 -0.63 -15.82
N GLY A 16 -11.74 0.24 -15.49
CA GLY A 16 -11.90 1.31 -14.50
C GLY A 16 -11.78 0.86 -13.04
N THR A 17 -11.39 -0.39 -12.79
CA THR A 17 -10.97 -0.86 -11.47
C THR A 17 -9.45 -0.93 -11.40
N GLN A 18 -8.94 -0.91 -10.17
CA GLN A 18 -7.50 -1.04 -9.93
C GLN A 18 -7.05 -2.46 -10.29
N ASN A 19 -6.16 -2.57 -11.28
CA ASN A 19 -5.57 -3.83 -11.72
C ASN A 19 -4.46 -4.23 -10.73
N PRO A 20 -4.28 -5.52 -10.39
CA PRO A 20 -3.09 -6.00 -9.69
C PRO A 20 -1.75 -5.53 -10.27
N ASP A 21 -1.70 -5.26 -11.57
CA ASP A 21 -0.51 -4.71 -12.24
C ASP A 21 -0.31 -3.19 -12.00
N ASP A 22 -1.29 -2.49 -11.40
CA ASP A 22 -1.22 -1.06 -11.04
C ASP A 22 -0.40 -0.86 -9.75
N ASN A 23 0.83 -1.37 -9.75
CA ASN A 23 1.71 -1.42 -8.58
C ASN A 23 2.86 -0.39 -8.66
N ALA A 24 2.56 0.80 -9.18
CA ALA A 24 3.53 1.88 -9.29
C ALA A 24 4.26 2.10 -7.94
N PRO A 25 5.58 2.34 -7.96
CA PRO A 25 6.35 2.53 -6.74
C PRO A 25 5.81 3.74 -5.96
N LEU A 26 5.91 3.66 -4.63
CA LEU A 26 5.56 4.79 -3.77
C LEU A 26 6.44 6.00 -4.10
N ASP A 27 5.80 7.15 -4.32
CA ASP A 27 6.50 8.42 -4.52
C ASP A 27 6.82 9.06 -3.17
N PHE A 28 8.08 8.99 -2.76
CA PHE A 28 8.56 9.61 -1.52
C PHE A 28 8.92 11.11 -1.67
N THR A 29 8.69 11.72 -2.84
CA THR A 29 8.74 13.18 -2.98
C THR A 29 7.46 13.84 -2.48
N ASP A 30 6.34 13.11 -2.47
CA ASP A 30 5.09 13.53 -1.83
C ASP A 30 5.20 13.44 -0.30
N PRO A 31 5.08 14.58 0.43
CA PRO A 31 5.11 14.59 1.88
C PRO A 31 4.05 13.66 2.52
N PHE A 32 2.90 13.47 1.87
CA PHE A 32 1.84 12.60 2.38
C PHE A 32 2.30 11.14 2.48
N ASN A 33 2.93 10.62 1.43
CA ASN A 33 3.46 9.26 1.40
C ASN A 33 4.56 9.08 2.47
N VAL A 34 5.44 10.06 2.63
CA VAL A 34 6.47 10.04 3.68
C VAL A 34 5.82 9.97 5.08
N ILE A 35 4.80 10.78 5.33
CA ILE A 35 4.13 10.82 6.64
C ILE A 35 3.46 9.48 6.95
N ILE A 36 2.67 8.94 6.02
CA ILE A 36 1.88 7.73 6.27
C ILE A 36 2.76 6.49 6.33
N PHE A 37 3.67 6.32 5.37
CA PHE A 37 4.41 5.07 5.24
C PHE A 37 5.70 5.02 6.07
N ILE A 38 6.19 6.16 6.58
CA ILE A 38 7.43 6.22 7.36
C ILE A 38 7.18 6.82 8.76
N VAL A 39 6.66 8.05 8.83
CA VAL A 39 6.57 8.79 10.11
C VAL A 39 5.57 8.13 11.06
N LEU A 40 4.37 7.79 10.58
CA LEU A 40 3.31 7.22 11.41
C LEU A 40 3.72 5.88 12.06
N PRO A 41 4.33 4.90 11.35
CA PRO A 41 4.87 3.70 11.97
C PRO A 41 5.91 3.98 13.06
N ILE A 42 6.84 4.91 12.83
CA ILE A 42 7.87 5.28 13.81
C ILE A 42 7.22 5.87 15.06
N VAL A 43 6.27 6.79 14.88
CA VAL A 43 5.52 7.41 15.98
C VAL A 43 4.77 6.35 16.78
N ALA A 44 4.09 5.41 16.12
CA ALA A 44 3.39 4.31 16.80
C ALA A 44 4.33 3.47 17.68
N VAL A 45 5.51 3.13 17.18
CA VAL A 45 6.54 2.39 17.94
C VAL A 45 7.04 3.20 19.13
N VAL A 46 7.35 4.50 18.93
CA VAL A 46 7.80 5.39 20.02
C VAL A 46 6.73 5.51 21.10
N LEU A 47 5.48 5.77 20.70
CA LEU A 47 4.36 5.87 21.63
C LEU A 47 4.13 4.57 22.40
N TYR A 48 4.27 3.41 21.75
CA TYR A 48 4.20 2.11 22.44
C TYR A 48 5.25 2.01 23.56
N PHE A 49 6.50 2.39 23.30
CA PHE A 49 7.55 2.33 24.33
C PHE A 49 7.32 3.35 25.45
N VAL A 50 6.86 4.56 25.12
CA VAL A 50 6.49 5.58 26.12
C VAL A 50 5.35 5.09 27.01
N TRP A 51 4.30 4.53 26.42
CA TRP A 51 3.18 3.92 27.16
C TRP A 51 3.63 2.75 28.03
N ARG A 52 4.46 1.86 27.50
CA ARG A 52 5.00 0.69 28.23
C ARG A 52 5.85 1.10 29.43
N LYS A 53 6.63 2.19 29.33
CA LYS A 53 7.41 2.72 30.44
C LYS A 53 6.53 3.30 31.54
N GLN A 54 5.44 3.98 31.18
CA GLN A 54 4.51 4.56 32.16
C GLN A 54 3.74 3.50 32.95
N LYS A 55 3.41 2.35 32.35
CA LYS A 55 2.71 1.24 33.02
C LYS A 55 3.59 0.42 33.98
N LYS A 56 4.90 0.62 33.96
CA LYS A 56 5.86 -0.06 34.85
C LYS A 56 6.29 0.81 36.05
N LYS A 57 5.80 2.05 36.14
CA LYS A 57 5.78 2.84 37.36
C LYS A 57 4.46 2.59 38.07
#